data_AF-A0A914FDD5-F1
#
_entry.id   AF-A0A914FDD5-F1
#
_cell.length_a   1.000
_cell.length_b   1.000
_cell.length_c   1.000
_cell.angle_alpha   90.00
_cell.angle_beta   90.00
_cell.angle_gamma   90.00
#
_symmetry.space_group_name_H-M   'P 1'
#
loop_
_entity.id
_entity.type
_entity.pdbx_description
1 polymer ?
#
loop_
_entity_poly.entity_id
_entity_poly.type
_entity_poly.pdbx_seq_one_letter_code
_entity_poly.pdbx_strand_id
1 'polypeptide(L)'
;MEANSAENPHEERDKKIVQQIEYYFGDINLYKDRFLKEYLKRSTGGWLPIDRLITFKHLKEITTDPKEIIRATKNGSELVELSDNEESVRRRRDKPEGDHDAVLAEYKKRSVYVGNFPLSTKFDEIKNDYLALYGKVPSFVMRRAKNGQKFRGSIFATFETEELARQFLTNPVAQIFRGNVLDRQMQLDYEQSHPPRTAPTHVINIANGNNVVVDNIVIQEDNDENAG
;
A
#
# COMPACT_ATOMS: atom_id res chain seq x y z
N MET A 1 -18.08 36.54 13.65
CA MET A 1 -18.39 35.32 14.42
C MET A 1 -18.67 34.26 13.39
N GLU A 2 -17.62 33.54 12.98
CA GLU A 2 -17.73 32.48 11.99
C GLU A 2 -18.35 31.24 12.64
N ALA A 3 -19.42 30.74 12.03
CA ALA A 3 -20.12 29.56 12.47
C ALA A 3 -19.23 28.33 12.26
N ASN A 4 -19.02 27.59 13.34
CA ASN A 4 -18.32 26.31 13.35
C ASN A 4 -19.22 25.29 12.63
N SER A 5 -18.94 25.04 11.35
CA SER A 5 -19.66 24.05 10.53
C SER A 5 -19.44 22.66 11.12
N ALA A 6 -20.48 22.06 11.70
CA ALA A 6 -20.49 20.64 12.00
C ALA A 6 -20.33 19.87 10.68
N GLU A 7 -19.18 19.24 10.46
CA GLU A 7 -18.92 18.43 9.27
C GLU A 7 -20.04 17.41 9.06
N ASN A 8 -20.61 17.39 7.85
CA ASN A 8 -21.68 16.47 7.51
C ASN A 8 -21.14 15.02 7.58
N PRO A 9 -21.70 14.12 8.42
CA PRO A 9 -21.20 12.75 8.56
C PRO A 9 -21.12 11.96 7.23
N HIS A 10 -21.94 12.34 6.24
CA HIS A 10 -21.88 11.76 4.90
C HIS A 10 -20.61 12.17 4.14
N GLU A 11 -20.12 13.39 4.33
CA GLU A 11 -18.95 13.90 3.62
C GLU A 11 -17.66 13.20 4.08
N GLU A 12 -17.51 13.01 5.40
CA GLU A 12 -16.35 12.28 5.95
C GLU A 12 -16.35 10.80 5.56
N ARG A 13 -17.54 10.18 5.43
CA ARG A 13 -17.66 8.82 4.92
C ARG A 13 -17.29 8.76 3.43
N ASP A 14 -17.79 9.69 2.63
CA ASP A 14 -17.50 9.75 1.19
C ASP A 14 -16.01 9.96 0.93
N LYS A 15 -15.32 10.80 1.71
CA LYS A 15 -13.85 10.96 1.67
C LYS A 15 -13.13 9.63 1.92
N LYS A 16 -13.55 8.86 2.92
CA LYS A 16 -12.96 7.53 3.22
C LYS A 16 -13.19 6.54 2.09
N ILE A 17 -14.39 6.53 1.49
CA ILE A 17 -14.71 5.69 0.34
C ILE A 17 -13.80 6.04 -0.84
N VAL A 18 -13.70 7.32 -1.20
CA VAL A 18 -12.84 7.78 -2.29
C VAL A 18 -11.39 7.40 -2.03
N GLN A 19 -10.83 7.72 -0.87
CA GLN A 19 -9.45 7.38 -0.51
C GLN A 19 -9.18 5.88 -0.64
N GLN A 20 -10.13 5.04 -0.22
CA GLN A 20 -9.96 3.59 -0.28
C GLN A 20 -10.03 3.06 -1.72
N ILE A 21 -10.90 3.61 -2.55
CA ILE A 21 -11.00 3.25 -3.97
C ILE A 21 -9.75 3.71 -4.71
N GLU A 22 -9.32 4.96 -4.52
CA GLU A 22 -8.11 5.49 -5.15
C GLU A 22 -6.85 4.73 -4.71
N TYR A 23 -6.79 4.27 -3.45
CA TYR A 23 -5.73 3.38 -3.01
C TYR A 23 -5.68 2.10 -3.85
N TYR A 24 -6.82 1.44 -4.11
CA TYR A 24 -6.83 0.20 -4.88
C TYR A 24 -6.34 0.37 -6.32
N PHE A 25 -6.75 1.48 -6.96
CA PHE A 25 -6.39 1.82 -8.34
C PHE A 25 -5.10 2.65 -8.48
N GLY A 26 -4.47 2.99 -7.36
CA GLY A 26 -3.22 3.75 -7.33
C GLY A 26 -2.03 2.91 -7.82
N ASP A 27 -1.01 3.59 -8.35
CA ASP A 27 0.15 2.97 -8.99
C ASP A 27 0.84 1.92 -8.11
N ILE A 28 1.07 2.26 -6.83
CA ILE A 28 1.76 1.38 -5.88
C ILE A 28 0.96 0.12 -5.57
N ASN A 29 -0.37 0.25 -5.41
CA ASN A 29 -1.20 -0.91 -5.11
C ASN A 29 -1.37 -1.79 -6.35
N LEU A 30 -1.65 -1.22 -7.52
CA LEU A 30 -1.78 -1.99 -8.76
C LEU A 30 -0.50 -2.76 -9.10
N TYR A 31 0.68 -2.21 -8.79
CA TYR A 31 1.93 -2.97 -8.94
C TYR A 31 2.00 -4.19 -8.01
N LYS A 32 1.58 -4.05 -6.75
CA LYS A 32 1.71 -5.11 -5.72
C LYS A 32 0.57 -6.13 -5.77
N ASP A 33 -0.65 -5.68 -6.07
CA ASP A 33 -1.85 -6.48 -6.11
C ASP A 33 -1.98 -7.18 -7.46
N ARG A 34 -1.29 -8.32 -7.58
CA ARG A 34 -1.34 -9.16 -8.78
C ARG A 34 -2.75 -9.61 -9.13
N PHE A 35 -3.63 -9.81 -8.16
CA PHE A 35 -4.99 -10.26 -8.42
C PHE A 35 -5.83 -9.17 -9.08
N LEU A 36 -5.83 -7.96 -8.51
CA LEU A 36 -6.55 -6.83 -9.09
C LEU A 36 -5.97 -6.47 -10.46
N LYS A 37 -4.64 -6.43 -10.60
CA LYS A 37 -3.97 -6.12 -11.88
C LYS A 37 -4.35 -7.11 -12.98
N GLU A 38 -4.26 -8.41 -12.71
CA GLU A 38 -4.63 -9.45 -13.68
C GLU A 38 -6.12 -9.42 -14.03
N TYR A 39 -6.98 -9.13 -13.05
CA TYR A 39 -8.41 -8.98 -13.29
C TYR A 39 -8.70 -7.82 -14.25
N LEU A 40 -8.12 -6.63 -13.98
CA LEU A 40 -8.32 -5.44 -14.82
C LEU A 40 -7.78 -5.65 -16.24
N LYS A 41 -6.65 -6.35 -16.38
CA LYS A 41 -6.05 -6.68 -17.69
C LYS A 41 -6.93 -7.61 -18.54
N ARG A 42 -7.63 -8.55 -17.90
CA ARG A 42 -8.53 -9.50 -18.57
C ARG A 42 -9.92 -8.90 -18.83
N SER A 43 -10.31 -7.89 -18.05
CA SER A 43 -11.58 -7.20 -18.19
C SER A 43 -11.58 -6.30 -19.44
N THR A 44 -12.63 -6.38 -20.25
CA THR A 44 -12.80 -5.52 -21.41
C THR A 44 -12.82 -4.05 -21.00
N GLY A 45 -11.80 -3.28 -21.37
CA GLY A 45 -11.73 -1.86 -21.04
C GLY A 45 -11.40 -1.55 -19.57
N GLY A 46 -10.92 -2.53 -18.81
CA GLY A 46 -10.41 -2.33 -17.44
C GLY A 46 -11.47 -2.08 -16.38
N TRP A 47 -12.71 -2.54 -16.59
CA TRP A 47 -13.82 -2.31 -15.66
C TRP A 47 -13.82 -3.31 -14.51
N LEU A 48 -14.09 -2.81 -13.30
CA LEU A 48 -14.32 -3.60 -12.09
C LEU A 48 -15.75 -3.38 -11.59
N PRO A 49 -16.60 -4.43 -11.55
CA PRO A 49 -17.96 -4.33 -11.03
C PRO A 49 -18.00 -3.85 -9.57
N ILE A 50 -18.93 -2.97 -9.24
CA ILE A 50 -19.12 -2.47 -7.88
C ILE A 50 -19.45 -3.61 -6.91
N ASP A 51 -20.24 -4.60 -7.35
CA ASP A 51 -20.55 -5.80 -6.57
C ASP A 51 -19.32 -6.60 -6.17
N ARG A 52 -18.25 -6.58 -6.98
CA ARG A 52 -16.97 -7.16 -6.62
C ARG A 52 -16.20 -6.23 -5.68
N LEU A 53 -16.20 -4.93 -5.96
CA LEU A 53 -15.51 -3.92 -5.17
C LEU A 53 -15.98 -3.91 -3.70
N ILE A 54 -17.29 -4.06 -3.43
CA ILE A 54 -17.84 -4.14 -2.05
C ILE A 54 -17.36 -5.37 -1.26
N THR A 55 -16.81 -6.39 -1.92
CA THR A 55 -16.25 -7.57 -1.24
C THR A 55 -14.86 -7.30 -0.66
N PHE A 56 -14.21 -6.21 -1.05
CA PHE A 56 -12.85 -5.91 -0.63
C PHE A 56 -12.86 -5.53 0.84
N LYS A 57 -12.02 -6.20 1.64
CA LYS A 57 -12.03 -6.13 3.11
C LYS A 57 -12.15 -4.70 3.64
N HIS A 58 -11.26 -3.80 3.21
CA HIS A 58 -11.21 -2.44 3.76
C HIS A 58 -12.33 -1.54 3.24
N LEU A 59 -12.90 -1.81 2.06
CA LEU A 59 -14.05 -1.06 1.61
C LEU A 59 -15.32 -1.52 2.32
N LYS A 60 -15.47 -2.84 2.52
CA LYS A 60 -16.57 -3.46 3.26
C LYS A 60 -16.67 -2.96 4.71
N GLU A 61 -15.54 -2.62 5.31
CA GLU A 61 -15.46 -2.00 6.64
C GLU A 61 -16.00 -0.54 6.66
N ILE A 62 -16.02 0.15 5.51
CA ILE A 62 -16.53 1.52 5.36
C ILE A 62 -17.99 1.51 4.92
N THR A 63 -18.32 0.74 3.88
CA THR A 63 -19.68 0.63 3.34
C THR A 63 -19.88 -0.68 2.57
N THR A 64 -21.14 -1.11 2.50
CA THR A 64 -21.61 -2.19 1.63
C THR A 64 -22.72 -1.74 0.69
N ASP A 65 -23.05 -0.45 0.68
CA ASP A 65 -24.10 0.11 -0.18
C ASP A 65 -23.46 0.61 -1.51
N PRO A 66 -23.81 0.00 -2.66
CA PRO A 66 -23.36 0.46 -3.97
C PRO A 66 -23.66 1.94 -4.22
N LYS A 67 -24.78 2.47 -3.70
CA LYS A 67 -25.17 3.87 -3.92
C LYS A 67 -24.23 4.86 -3.25
N GLU A 68 -23.68 4.51 -2.08
CA GLU A 68 -22.68 5.33 -1.41
C GLU A 68 -21.37 5.35 -2.22
N ILE A 69 -20.96 4.20 -2.78
CA ILE A 69 -19.78 4.10 -3.64
C ILE A 69 -19.95 4.97 -4.89
N ILE A 70 -21.07 4.81 -5.60
CA ILE A 70 -21.38 5.59 -6.81
C ILE A 70 -21.33 7.09 -6.50
N ARG A 71 -22.06 7.53 -5.45
CA ARG A 71 -22.09 8.94 -5.03
C ARG A 71 -20.69 9.47 -4.71
N ALA A 72 -19.95 8.76 -3.85
CA ALA A 72 -18.63 9.20 -3.40
C ALA A 72 -17.63 9.26 -4.56
N THR A 73 -17.59 8.21 -5.40
CA THR A 73 -16.71 8.15 -6.58
C THR A 73 -17.01 9.28 -7.56
N LYS A 74 -18.29 9.52 -7.88
CA LYS A 74 -18.70 10.55 -8.83
C LYS A 74 -18.32 11.96 -8.39
N ASN A 75 -18.44 12.24 -7.09
CA ASN A 75 -18.26 13.58 -6.55
C ASN A 75 -16.82 13.88 -6.10
N GLY A 76 -16.02 12.85 -5.79
CA GLY A 76 -14.76 13.05 -5.09
C GLY A 76 -13.54 12.38 -5.69
N SER A 77 -13.68 11.44 -6.65
CA SER A 77 -12.50 10.79 -7.22
C SER A 77 -12.02 11.45 -8.51
N GLU A 78 -10.73 11.76 -8.52
CA GLU A 78 -10.06 12.20 -9.72
C GLU A 78 -9.30 11.08 -10.44
N LEU A 79 -9.05 9.94 -9.78
CA LEU A 79 -8.28 8.83 -10.34
C LEU A 79 -9.15 7.81 -11.07
N VAL A 80 -10.38 7.61 -10.59
CA VAL A 80 -11.31 6.62 -11.15
C VAL A 80 -12.55 7.29 -11.76
N GLU A 81 -13.23 6.55 -12.64
CA GLU A 81 -14.51 6.91 -13.25
C GLU A 81 -15.48 5.73 -13.18
N LEU A 82 -16.78 6.06 -13.22
CA LEU A 82 -17.88 5.11 -13.30
C LEU A 82 -18.20 4.79 -14.76
N SER A 83 -18.73 3.59 -15.01
CA SER A 83 -19.34 3.25 -16.30
C SER A 83 -20.62 4.06 -16.52
N ASP A 84 -21.08 4.14 -17.77
CA ASP A 84 -22.28 4.90 -18.14
C ASP A 84 -23.55 4.42 -17.41
N ASN A 85 -23.60 3.13 -17.06
CA ASN A 85 -24.67 2.52 -16.27
C ASN A 85 -24.42 2.53 -14.75
N GLU A 86 -23.32 3.13 -14.29
CA GLU A 86 -22.90 3.22 -12.88
C GLU A 86 -22.75 1.87 -12.16
N GLU A 87 -22.52 0.77 -12.88
CA GLU A 87 -22.36 -0.59 -12.31
C GLU A 87 -20.89 -0.99 -12.09
N SER A 88 -19.94 -0.27 -12.69
CA SER A 88 -18.53 -0.60 -12.66
C SER A 88 -17.66 0.65 -12.50
N VAL A 89 -16.47 0.45 -11.96
CA VAL A 89 -15.45 1.49 -11.79
C VAL A 89 -14.19 1.12 -12.57
N ARG A 90 -13.46 2.10 -13.09
CA ARG A 90 -12.10 1.91 -13.61
C ARG A 90 -11.22 3.12 -13.36
N ARG A 91 -9.92 2.95 -13.48
CA ARG A 91 -8.98 4.08 -13.56
C ARG A 91 -9.22 4.88 -14.84
N ARG A 92 -9.23 6.21 -14.74
CA ARG A 92 -9.47 7.08 -15.90
C ARG A 92 -8.37 6.92 -16.95
N ARG A 93 -8.74 7.02 -18.22
CA ARG A 93 -7.81 6.81 -19.36
C ARG A 93 -6.78 7.91 -19.52
N ASP A 94 -7.10 9.13 -19.09
CA ASP A 94 -6.21 10.29 -19.07
C ASP A 94 -5.22 10.27 -17.89
N LYS A 95 -5.40 9.35 -16.94
CA LYS A 95 -4.48 9.11 -15.82
C LYS A 95 -3.91 7.68 -15.87
N PRO A 96 -3.07 7.33 -16.87
CA PRO A 96 -2.45 6.01 -16.94
C PRO A 96 -1.57 5.72 -15.73
N GLU A 97 -1.24 4.43 -15.52
CA GLU A 97 -0.23 4.03 -14.54
C GLU A 97 1.10 4.73 -14.83
N GLY A 98 1.75 5.28 -13.80
CA GLY A 98 3.07 5.87 -13.93
C GLY A 98 4.16 4.82 -14.18
N ASP A 99 5.34 5.28 -14.58
CA ASP A 99 6.52 4.41 -14.62
C ASP A 99 6.80 3.86 -13.21
N HIS A 100 6.91 2.54 -13.10
CA HIS A 100 6.97 1.88 -11.81
C HIS A 100 8.16 2.35 -10.98
N ASP A 101 9.34 2.44 -11.59
CA ASP A 101 10.57 2.75 -10.86
C ASP A 101 10.57 4.21 -10.41
N ALA A 102 10.08 5.11 -11.26
CA ALA A 102 9.89 6.52 -10.90
C ALA A 102 8.87 6.70 -9.77
N VAL A 103 7.71 6.04 -9.83
CA VAL A 103 6.68 6.09 -8.79
C VAL A 103 7.22 5.53 -7.47
N LEU A 104 7.91 4.39 -7.51
CA LEU A 104 8.49 3.78 -6.31
C LEU A 104 9.59 4.67 -5.71
N ALA A 105 10.41 5.30 -6.54
CA ALA A 105 11.42 6.24 -6.10
C ALA A 105 10.80 7.47 -5.42
N GLU A 106 9.77 8.08 -5.99
CA GLU A 106 9.01 9.18 -5.37
C GLU A 106 8.45 8.76 -4.02
N TYR A 107 7.74 7.63 -4.00
CA TYR A 107 7.10 7.10 -2.81
C TYR A 107 8.11 6.88 -1.67
N LYS A 108 9.31 6.39 -1.99
CA LYS A 108 10.38 6.17 -1.01
C LYS A 108 11.00 7.46 -0.47
N LYS A 109 10.97 8.58 -1.20
CA LYS A 109 11.47 9.88 -0.71
C LYS A 109 10.68 10.43 0.48
N ARG A 110 9.40 10.05 0.59
CA ARG A 110 8.52 10.41 1.71
C ARG A 110 8.16 9.23 2.61
N SER A 111 8.94 8.15 2.53
CA SER A 111 8.75 6.96 3.37
C SER A 111 9.86 6.81 4.40
N VAL A 112 9.49 6.41 5.60
CA VAL A 112 10.39 6.17 6.72
C VAL A 112 10.33 4.73 7.17
N TYR A 113 11.47 4.23 7.63
CA TYR A 113 11.55 3.04 8.45
C TYR A 113 11.34 3.42 9.92
N VAL A 114 10.53 2.63 10.63
CA VAL A 114 10.39 2.72 12.09
C VAL A 114 10.48 1.33 12.68
N GLY A 115 11.48 1.09 13.53
CA GLY A 115 11.75 -0.17 14.18
C GLY A 115 11.62 -0.10 15.70
N ASN A 116 11.76 -1.26 16.33
CA ASN A 116 11.69 -1.45 17.79
C ASN A 116 10.31 -1.22 18.42
N PHE A 117 9.24 -1.47 17.67
CA PHE A 117 7.91 -1.59 18.27
C PHE A 117 7.80 -2.88 19.10
N PRO A 118 7.02 -2.88 20.19
CA PRO A 118 6.63 -4.11 20.88
C PRO A 118 6.01 -5.12 19.90
N LEU A 119 6.42 -6.40 19.97
CA LEU A 119 5.96 -7.43 19.04
C LEU A 119 4.46 -7.74 19.12
N SER A 120 3.82 -7.35 20.23
CA SER A 120 2.38 -7.46 20.45
C SER A 120 1.56 -6.34 19.78
N THR A 121 2.20 -5.25 19.35
CA THR A 121 1.54 -4.05 18.79
C THR A 121 0.70 -4.40 17.56
N LYS A 122 -0.53 -3.90 17.54
CA LYS A 122 -1.51 -4.11 16.48
C LYS A 122 -1.51 -2.97 15.47
N PHE A 123 -2.16 -3.23 14.34
CA PHE A 123 -2.27 -2.27 13.25
C PHE A 123 -2.91 -0.96 13.70
N ASP A 124 -4.04 -1.02 14.42
CA ASP A 124 -4.78 0.16 14.85
C ASP A 124 -4.01 1.01 15.86
N GLU A 125 -3.21 0.38 16.71
CA GLU A 125 -2.36 1.08 17.68
C GLU A 125 -1.25 1.88 16.95
N ILE A 126 -0.65 1.31 15.90
CA ILE A 126 0.32 2.03 15.08
C ILE A 126 -0.36 3.15 14.29
N LYS A 127 -1.54 2.88 13.73
CA LYS A 127 -2.26 3.83 12.89
C LYS A 127 -2.78 5.02 13.70
N ASN A 128 -3.55 4.76 14.74
CA ASN A 128 -4.35 5.76 15.44
C ASN A 128 -3.58 6.37 16.63
N ASP A 129 -2.83 5.57 17.37
CA ASP A 129 -2.16 6.04 18.60
C ASP A 129 -0.75 6.59 18.33
N TYR A 130 -0.20 6.35 17.14
CA TYR A 130 1.17 6.76 16.80
C TYR A 130 1.22 7.59 15.52
N LEU A 131 0.99 7.00 14.34
CA LEU A 131 1.19 7.70 13.06
C LEU A 131 0.26 8.90 12.89
N ALA A 132 -1.01 8.79 13.30
CA ALA A 132 -1.99 9.88 13.19
C ALA A 132 -1.60 11.15 13.97
N LEU A 133 -0.69 11.05 14.95
CA LEU A 133 -0.22 12.20 15.73
C LEU A 133 0.79 13.08 14.96
N TYR A 134 1.36 12.58 13.87
CA TYR A 134 2.50 13.21 13.19
C TYR A 134 2.20 13.61 11.74
N GLY A 135 0.92 13.66 11.38
CA GLY A 135 0.45 14.12 10.08
C GLY A 135 -0.23 13.02 9.26
N LYS A 136 -0.57 13.36 8.02
CA LYS A 136 -1.26 12.44 7.12
C LYS A 136 -0.29 11.38 6.61
N VAL A 137 -0.60 10.12 6.94
CA VAL A 137 0.14 8.93 6.51
C VAL A 137 -0.80 8.07 5.66
N PRO A 138 -0.84 8.27 4.33
CA PRO A 138 -1.77 7.56 3.45
C PRO A 138 -1.65 6.03 3.53
N SER A 139 -0.45 5.51 3.83
CA SER A 139 -0.25 4.08 3.99
C SER A 139 0.97 3.75 4.83
N PHE A 140 0.91 2.59 5.49
CA PHE A 140 2.06 1.98 6.13
C PHE A 140 1.98 0.46 6.04
N VAL A 141 3.14 -0.19 6.11
CA VAL A 141 3.29 -1.63 5.98
C VAL A 141 3.98 -2.17 7.23
N MET A 142 3.28 -3.04 7.97
CA MET A 142 3.89 -3.79 9.06
C MET A 142 4.77 -4.91 8.51
N ARG A 143 6.05 -4.93 8.88
CA ARG A 143 6.97 -6.00 8.49
C ARG A 143 6.65 -7.25 9.32
N ARG A 144 6.30 -8.33 8.64
CA ARG A 144 5.93 -9.62 9.25
C ARG A 144 6.94 -10.71 8.89
N ALA A 145 6.95 -11.80 9.65
CA ALA A 145 7.73 -12.99 9.33
C ALA A 145 7.23 -13.64 8.02
N LYS A 146 8.02 -14.55 7.42
CA LYS A 146 7.68 -15.21 6.15
C LYS A 146 6.33 -15.94 6.16
N ASN A 147 5.89 -16.42 7.31
CA ASN A 147 4.58 -17.06 7.48
C ASN A 147 3.42 -16.05 7.66
N GLY A 148 3.67 -14.74 7.58
CA GLY A 148 2.66 -13.69 7.67
C GLY A 148 2.05 -13.48 9.06
N GLN A 149 2.29 -14.37 10.03
CA GLN A 149 1.58 -14.32 11.31
C GLN A 149 2.21 -13.34 12.30
N LYS A 150 3.54 -13.34 12.44
CA LYS A 150 4.23 -12.60 13.51
C LYS A 150 4.75 -11.25 13.03
N PHE A 151 4.39 -10.19 13.74
CA PHE A 151 4.96 -8.85 13.57
C PHE A 151 6.45 -8.84 13.96
N ARG A 152 7.30 -8.19 13.17
CA ARG A 152 8.76 -8.09 13.40
C ARG A 152 9.18 -6.85 14.18
N GLY A 153 8.23 -6.10 14.75
CA GLY A 153 8.54 -4.89 15.50
C GLY A 153 8.98 -3.72 14.62
N SER A 154 8.66 -3.72 13.33
CA SER A 154 9.05 -2.65 12.42
C SER A 154 8.05 -2.41 11.29
N ILE A 155 7.96 -1.17 10.81
CA ILE A 155 7.07 -0.75 9.73
C ILE A 155 7.83 0.09 8.70
N PHE A 156 7.25 0.20 7.51
CA PHE A 156 7.50 1.32 6.59
C PHE A 156 6.27 2.20 6.57
N ALA A 157 6.42 3.50 6.81
CA ALA A 157 5.31 4.45 6.81
C ALA A 157 5.57 5.53 5.76
N THR A 158 4.56 5.83 4.95
CA THR A 158 4.66 6.81 3.85
C THR A 158 3.82 8.01 4.21
N PHE A 159 4.47 9.16 4.37
CA PHE A 159 3.82 10.42 4.64
C PHE A 159 3.28 11.03 3.36
N GLU A 160 2.34 11.97 3.51
CA GLU A 160 1.81 12.73 2.38
C GLU A 160 2.91 13.53 1.66
N THR A 161 3.84 14.11 2.41
CA THR A 161 4.96 14.88 1.85
C THR A 161 6.31 14.47 2.45
N GLU A 162 7.39 14.79 1.75
CA GLU A 162 8.76 14.57 2.23
C GLU A 162 9.07 15.39 3.49
N GLU A 163 8.51 16.60 3.58
CA GLU A 163 8.69 17.49 4.74
C GLU A 163 8.09 16.88 6.01
N LEU A 164 6.90 16.29 5.92
CA LEU A 164 6.28 15.60 7.06
C LEU A 164 7.12 14.39 7.50
N ALA A 165 7.65 13.62 6.55
CA ALA A 165 8.57 12.52 6.86
C ALA A 165 9.82 13.02 7.61
N ARG A 166 10.43 14.11 7.15
CA ARG A 166 11.61 14.72 7.79
C ARG A 166 11.29 15.28 9.18
N GLN A 167 10.16 15.98 9.33
CA GLN A 167 9.68 16.50 10.62
C GLN A 167 9.42 15.36 11.62
N PHE A 168 8.83 14.27 11.15
CA PHE A 168 8.63 13.08 11.98
C PHE A 168 9.97 12.54 12.50
N LEU A 169 11.00 12.42 11.64
CA LEU A 169 12.31 11.91 12.04
C LEU A 169 13.04 12.80 13.05
N THR A 170 12.89 14.12 12.96
CA THR A 170 13.53 15.06 13.90
C THR A 170 12.74 15.27 15.19
N ASN A 171 11.47 14.87 15.23
CA ASN A 171 10.64 15.01 16.43
C ASN A 171 11.06 13.99 17.51
N PRO A 172 11.55 14.44 18.68
CA PRO A 172 12.00 13.54 19.75
C PRO A 172 10.85 12.79 20.42
N VAL A 173 9.64 13.37 20.48
CA VAL A 173 8.45 12.71 21.04
C VAL A 173 8.06 11.51 20.18
N ALA A 174 8.16 11.66 18.86
CA ALA A 174 7.90 10.58 17.91
C ALA A 174 8.92 9.43 18.00
N GLN A 175 10.04 9.59 18.72
CA GLN A 175 10.98 8.51 18.96
C GLN A 175 10.51 7.53 20.04
N ILE A 176 9.46 7.85 20.80
CA ILE A 176 9.01 7.03 21.92
C ILE A 176 7.61 6.49 21.62
N PHE A 177 7.45 5.17 21.75
CA PHE A 177 6.15 4.53 21.73
C PHE A 177 6.02 3.56 22.89
N ARG A 178 5.10 3.87 23.81
CA ARG A 178 4.83 3.05 25.02
C ARG A 178 6.11 2.68 25.78
N GLY A 179 6.97 3.68 26.01
CA GLY A 179 8.24 3.53 26.71
C GLY A 179 9.38 2.88 25.90
N ASN A 180 9.13 2.45 24.66
CA ASN A 180 10.17 1.92 23.78
C ASN A 180 10.77 3.05 22.93
N VAL A 181 12.10 3.11 22.89
CA VAL A 181 12.83 4.02 22.00
C VAL A 181 12.88 3.39 20.61
N LEU A 182 12.25 4.04 19.65
CA LEU A 182 12.12 3.58 18.28
C LEU A 182 13.36 3.94 17.45
N ASP A 183 13.80 3.00 16.61
CA ASP A 183 14.82 3.24 15.59
C ASP A 183 14.13 3.82 14.34
N ARG A 184 14.63 4.94 13.82
CA ARG A 184 13.95 5.69 12.75
C ARG A 184 14.96 6.28 11.78
N GLN A 185 14.68 6.10 10.50
CA GLN A 185 15.48 6.64 9.41
C GLN A 185 14.64 6.69 8.13
N MET A 186 15.13 7.35 7.09
CA MET A 186 14.47 7.27 5.77
C MET A 186 14.46 5.82 5.30
N GLN A 187 13.40 5.43 4.57
CA GLN A 187 13.31 4.07 4.05
C GLN A 187 14.48 3.74 3.11
N LEU A 188 14.93 4.72 2.31
CA LEU A 188 16.07 4.54 1.42
C LEU A 188 17.37 4.20 2.18
N ASP A 189 17.64 4.89 3.29
CA ASP A 189 18.83 4.65 4.12
C ASP A 189 18.77 3.26 4.78
N TYR A 190 17.58 2.86 5.22
CA TYR A 190 17.35 1.52 5.76
C TYR A 190 17.61 0.42 4.71
N GLU A 191 17.08 0.58 3.51
CA GLU A 191 17.24 -0.41 2.44
C GLU A 191 18.69 -0.52 1.95
N GLN A 192 19.43 0.60 1.93
CA GLN A 192 20.86 0.60 1.59
C GLN A 192 21.70 -0.13 2.65
N SER A 193 21.40 0.06 3.94
CA SER A 193 22.10 -0.62 5.03
C SER A 193 21.65 -2.07 5.25
N HIS A 194 20.45 -2.43 4.78
CA HIS A 194 19.85 -3.76 4.90
C HIS A 194 19.34 -4.25 3.54
N PRO A 195 20.24 -4.49 2.58
CA PRO A 195 19.84 -4.96 1.26
C PRO A 195 19.03 -6.25 1.40
N PRO A 196 17.98 -6.44 0.58
CA PRO A 196 17.22 -7.68 0.59
C PRO A 196 18.18 -8.85 0.41
N ARG A 197 18.02 -9.90 1.21
CA ARG A 197 18.64 -11.21 0.94
C ARG A 197 17.99 -11.77 -0.32
N THR A 198 18.38 -11.28 -1.48
CA THR A 198 18.10 -11.94 -2.75
C THR A 198 18.84 -13.28 -2.74
N ALA A 199 18.17 -14.35 -3.16
CA ALA A 199 18.91 -15.52 -3.62
C ALA A 199 19.82 -15.04 -4.76
N PRO A 200 21.07 -15.51 -4.87
CA PRO A 200 21.96 -15.08 -5.94
C PRO A 200 21.29 -15.37 -7.29
N THR A 201 20.93 -14.32 -8.02
CA THR A 201 20.60 -14.44 -9.44
C THR A 201 21.85 -14.98 -10.13
N HIS A 202 21.83 -16.24 -10.56
CA HIS A 202 22.92 -16.78 -11.37
C HIS A 202 22.86 -16.08 -12.73
N VAL A 203 23.77 -15.13 -12.95
CA VAL A 203 24.02 -14.59 -14.28
C VAL A 203 24.85 -15.62 -15.02
N ILE A 204 24.22 -16.36 -15.95
CA ILE A 204 24.96 -17.22 -16.87
C ILE A 204 25.47 -16.33 -18.00
N ASN A 205 26.78 -16.10 -18.03
CA ASN A 205 27.43 -15.45 -19.16
C ASN A 205 27.49 -16.43 -20.33
N ILE A 206 26.70 -16.18 -21.36
CA ILE A 206 26.78 -16.94 -22.60
C ILE A 206 27.90 -16.30 -23.45
N ALA A 207 28.81 -17.12 -23.98
CA ALA A 207 30.05 -16.70 -24.65
C ALA A 207 29.89 -15.76 -25.88
N ASN A 208 28.65 -15.41 -26.26
CA ASN A 208 28.34 -14.55 -27.40
C ASN A 208 27.98 -13.10 -26.99
N GLY A 209 28.26 -12.69 -25.75
CA GLY A 209 28.12 -11.29 -25.30
C GLY A 209 26.69 -10.86 -24.90
N ASN A 210 25.75 -11.81 -24.82
CA ASN A 210 24.41 -11.55 -24.29
C ASN A 210 24.28 -12.08 -22.86
N ASN A 211 23.84 -11.22 -21.94
CA ASN A 211 23.46 -11.60 -20.59
C ASN A 211 21.99 -12.05 -20.60
N VAL A 212 21.70 -13.26 -20.13
CA VAL A 212 20.33 -13.74 -19.91
C VAL A 212 20.08 -13.77 -18.42
N VAL A 213 19.09 -12.99 -17.96
CA VAL A 213 18.54 -13.09 -16.61
C VAL A 213 17.58 -14.27 -16.62
N VAL A 214 17.95 -15.36 -15.95
CA VAL A 214 17.07 -16.52 -15.79
C VAL A 214 16.34 -16.35 -14.46
N ASP A 215 15.07 -15.95 -14.50
CA ASP A 215 14.20 -16.03 -13.32
C ASP A 215 13.92 -17.51 -13.03
N ASN A 216 14.17 -17.91 -11.79
CA ASN A 216 14.10 -19.30 -11.34
C ASN A 216 12.79 -19.99 -11.78
N ILE A 217 12.96 -21.05 -12.57
CA ILE A 217 12.00 -22.15 -12.66
C ILE A 217 11.85 -22.72 -11.24
N VAL A 218 10.65 -22.65 -10.70
CA VAL A 218 10.29 -23.41 -9.50
C VAL A 218 10.29 -24.87 -9.91
N ILE A 219 11.37 -25.59 -9.63
CA ILE A 219 11.32 -27.05 -9.59
C ILE A 219 10.48 -27.37 -8.37
N GLN A 220 9.25 -27.85 -8.59
CA GLN A 220 8.52 -28.54 -7.55
C GLN A 220 9.37 -29.74 -7.16
N GLU A 221 9.97 -29.72 -5.96
CA GLU A 221 10.36 -30.98 -5.34
C GLU A 221 9.06 -31.66 -4.94
N ASP A 222 8.70 -32.65 -5.75
CA ASP A 222 7.63 -33.59 -5.48
C ASP A 222 7.87 -34.23 -4.09
N ASN A 223 6.85 -34.18 -3.26
CA ASN A 223 6.72 -35.07 -2.12
C ASN A 223 6.66 -36.50 -2.66
N ASP A 224 7.71 -37.28 -2.44
CA ASP A 224 7.58 -38.72 -2.39
C ASP A 224 7.60 -39.18 -0.93
N GLU A 225 6.50 -39.82 -0.56
CA GLU A 225 6.42 -40.78 0.52
C GLU A 225 7.59 -41.78 0.42
N ASN A 226 8.22 -42.16 1.54
CA ASN A 226 8.09 -43.51 2.14
C ASN A 226 9.25 -43.85 3.12
N ALA A 227 8.87 -44.64 4.13
CA ALA A 227 9.65 -45.63 4.88
C ALA A 227 10.68 -45.18 5.94
N GLY A 228 10.37 -45.51 7.21
CA GLY A 228 11.27 -45.53 8.36
C GLY A 228 10.53 -45.54 9.69
#